data_AF-A0AB36CJT0-F1
#
_entry.id   AF-A0AB36CJT0-F1
#
_cell.length_a   1.000
_cell.length_b   1.000
_cell.length_c   1.000
_cell.angle_alpha   90.00
_cell.angle_beta   90.00
_cell.angle_gamma   90.00
#
_symmetry.space_group_name_H-M   'P 1'
#
loop_
_entity.id
_entity.type
_entity.pdbx_description
1 polymer ?
#
loop_
_entity_poly.entity_id
_entity_poly.type
_entity_poly.pdbx_seq_one_letter_code
_entity_poly.pdbx_strand_id
1 'polypeptide(L)'
;MRVEKQVRASDLVGCRYRLVQRRTHPEVPRTDAAQARAARYDAAREAVWEKFPRKSDSRRRVFRRIDLGPLPAEDPWLRSLETLEALATGATHITGAVFTNEKWLVGVDMLVREGASTSESSYTPVMVSTHRVARKHDSVKILGVPTHRLGLSEPLELGYKPRHHVLDGYHLAMAARALEDLGLNSGRGALVGQDQSLAFYSDTASYQPALDAALAAVEPANLPTQPRRVKECASCRFWPLCEPELKAMDDISLFLPGDRARAYREDGINTVQGLIDASLGLPSQLASAWRDGTVLLAHGDITMPRADVEIDVDMEAYMDQGAYLWGAWMDGTYYDFVTWEKLGSKAEARNFADFWTWLMEQRDEAHAAGKTFAAYCYSAHGENHWMRMSAQRFHEHTPGVPSVEEVNAFINSGEWVDMFVHVKKNFDGPYGLSLKTVAPQAGFNWEQGDFDGEESVNARRVAIGIDETAMRAREMLLTYNADDVQATLAVREWMSDNAPGVPRL
;
A
#
# COMPACT_ATOMS: atom_id res chain seq x y z
N MET A 1 4.79 27.22 19.48
CA MET A 1 5.79 27.72 18.50
C MET A 1 7.02 26.82 18.32
N ARG A 2 7.48 26.02 19.30
CA ARG A 2 8.65 25.12 19.15
C ARG A 2 8.38 23.81 18.37
N VAL A 3 7.15 23.28 18.44
CA VAL A 3 6.79 21.96 17.91
C VAL A 3 6.73 21.89 16.37
N GLU A 4 6.38 22.99 15.68
CA GLU A 4 6.25 22.99 14.21
C GLU A 4 7.58 22.83 13.47
N LYS A 5 8.70 23.18 14.13
CA LYS A 5 10.04 23.09 13.55
C LYS A 5 10.67 21.70 13.72
N GLN A 6 10.18 20.91 14.67
CA GLN A 6 10.69 19.58 14.97
C GLN A 6 10.37 18.59 13.84
N VAL A 7 11.32 17.70 13.59
CA VAL A 7 11.20 16.61 12.64
C VAL A 7 10.47 15.43 13.28
N ARG A 8 9.55 14.81 12.55
CA ARG A 8 8.91 13.53 12.89
C ARG A 8 9.42 12.44 11.96
N ALA A 9 9.24 11.16 12.27
CA ALA A 9 9.69 10.11 11.35
C ALA A 9 9.04 10.18 9.96
N SER A 10 7.81 10.71 9.86
CA SER A 10 7.15 10.95 8.57
C SER A 10 7.85 12.02 7.72
N ASP A 11 8.65 12.91 8.32
CA ASP A 11 9.47 13.90 7.63
C ASP A 11 10.80 13.31 7.12
N LEU A 12 11.18 12.14 7.62
CA LEU A 12 12.41 11.43 7.25
C LEU A 12 12.25 10.55 6.00
N VAL A 13 11.01 10.37 5.53
CA VAL A 13 10.68 9.54 4.37
C VAL A 13 10.02 10.37 3.26
N GLY A 14 10.30 10.00 2.02
CA GLY A 14 9.72 10.62 0.82
C GLY A 14 10.32 11.99 0.49
N CYS A 15 9.47 12.93 0.04
CA CYS A 15 9.88 14.26 -0.39
C CYS A 15 10.42 15.12 0.79
N ARG A 16 11.73 15.38 0.83
CA ARG A 16 12.33 16.29 1.82
C ARG A 16 11.97 17.76 1.61
N TYR A 17 11.70 18.18 0.36
CA TYR A 17 11.25 19.55 0.08
C TYR A 17 9.88 19.85 0.70
N ARG A 18 9.08 18.82 1.00
CA ARG A 18 7.85 18.96 1.79
C ARG A 18 8.11 19.57 3.17
N LEU A 19 9.27 19.30 3.79
CA LEU A 19 9.64 19.90 5.07
C LEU A 19 9.94 21.40 4.93
N VAL A 20 10.58 21.80 3.82
CA VAL A 20 10.80 23.22 3.47
C VAL A 20 9.45 23.91 3.30
N GLN A 21 8.59 23.35 2.45
CA GLN A 21 7.24 23.86 2.20
C GLN A 21 6.41 23.96 3.49
N ARG A 22 6.48 22.99 4.40
CA ARG A 22 5.80 23.06 5.70
C ARG A 22 6.30 24.20 6.59
N ARG A 23 7.60 24.50 6.55
CA ARG A 23 8.19 25.59 7.34
C ARG A 23 7.87 26.97 6.75
N THR A 24 7.83 27.07 5.43
CA THR A 24 7.54 28.33 4.71
C THR A 24 6.04 28.62 4.65
N HIS A 25 5.21 27.58 4.51
CA HIS A 25 3.77 27.66 4.30
C HIS A 25 3.01 26.81 5.34
N PRO A 26 3.08 27.15 6.64
CA PRO A 26 2.34 26.44 7.69
C PRO A 26 0.81 26.54 7.50
N GLU A 27 0.33 27.61 6.87
CA GLU A 27 -1.08 27.92 6.64
C GLU A 27 -1.78 26.97 5.65
N VAL A 28 -1.04 26.32 4.75
CA VAL A 28 -1.61 25.40 3.77
C VAL A 28 -2.20 24.19 4.51
N PRO A 29 -3.52 23.92 4.45
CA PRO A 29 -4.13 22.84 5.20
C PRO A 29 -3.77 21.47 4.60
N ARG A 30 -3.87 20.40 5.42
CA ARG A 30 -3.80 19.03 4.89
C ARG A 30 -4.98 18.77 3.95
N THR A 31 -4.77 18.01 2.87
CA THR A 31 -5.84 17.60 1.96
C THR A 31 -6.88 16.74 2.67
N ASP A 32 -8.12 16.75 2.18
CA ASP A 32 -9.22 15.96 2.77
C ASP A 32 -8.90 14.46 2.74
N ALA A 33 -8.31 13.96 1.65
CA ALA A 33 -7.82 12.58 1.56
C ALA A 33 -6.79 12.25 2.66
N ALA A 34 -5.87 13.18 2.94
CA ALA A 34 -4.89 12.99 4.02
C ALA A 34 -5.52 13.05 5.41
N GLN A 35 -6.54 13.89 5.61
CA GLN A 35 -7.32 13.95 6.85
C GLN A 35 -8.12 12.66 7.06
N ALA A 36 -8.81 12.17 6.04
CA ALA A 36 -9.54 10.90 6.06
C ALA A 36 -8.60 9.71 6.33
N ARG A 37 -7.40 9.70 5.74
CA ARG A 37 -6.37 8.68 6.03
C ARG A 37 -5.87 8.75 7.48
N ALA A 38 -5.67 9.95 8.01
CA ALA A 38 -5.29 10.14 9.42
C ALA A 38 -6.39 9.66 10.38
N ALA A 39 -7.65 10.01 10.13
CA ALA A 39 -8.79 9.54 10.93
C ALA A 39 -8.92 8.00 10.92
N ARG A 40 -8.69 7.37 9.76
CA ARG A 40 -8.64 5.89 9.64
C ARG A 40 -7.49 5.30 10.45
N TYR A 41 -6.31 5.90 10.40
CA TYR A 41 -5.16 5.49 11.21
C TYR A 41 -5.46 5.59 12.71
N ASP A 42 -6.05 6.71 13.15
CA ASP A 42 -6.37 6.95 14.56
C ASP A 42 -7.40 5.93 15.07
N ALA A 43 -8.45 5.62 14.29
CA ALA A 43 -9.43 4.59 14.63
C ALA A 43 -8.81 3.18 14.69
N ALA A 44 -7.92 2.84 13.74
CA ALA A 44 -7.22 1.56 13.75
C ALA A 44 -6.29 1.42 14.97
N ARG A 45 -5.63 2.52 15.34
CA ARG A 45 -4.77 2.59 16.52
C ARG A 45 -5.57 2.46 17.81
N GLU A 46 -6.69 3.14 17.94
CA GLU A 46 -7.60 3.03 19.09
C GLU A 46 -8.08 1.58 19.29
N ALA A 47 -8.46 0.89 18.21
CA ALA A 47 -8.83 -0.53 18.27
C ALA A 47 -7.70 -1.45 18.77
N VAL A 48 -6.44 -1.09 18.53
CA VAL A 48 -5.28 -1.80 19.10
C VAL A 48 -5.08 -1.45 20.56
N TRP A 49 -5.24 -0.17 20.94
CA TRP A 49 -5.10 0.28 22.32
C TRP A 49 -6.10 -0.39 23.26
N GLU A 50 -7.31 -0.68 22.78
CA GLU A 50 -8.31 -1.47 23.53
C GLU A 50 -7.84 -2.90 23.84
N LYS A 51 -6.91 -3.43 23.05
CA LYS A 51 -6.29 -4.75 23.28
C LYS A 51 -5.08 -4.69 24.20
N PHE A 52 -4.54 -3.51 24.51
CA PHE A 52 -3.40 -3.42 25.42
C PHE A 52 -3.77 -3.86 26.83
N PRO A 53 -2.85 -4.51 27.57
CA PRO A 53 -3.10 -5.02 28.91
C PRO A 53 -3.65 -3.94 29.86
N ARG A 54 -4.78 -4.21 30.51
CA ARG A 54 -5.36 -3.30 31.54
C ARG A 54 -5.16 -3.79 32.97
N LYS A 55 -4.77 -5.05 33.16
CA LYS A 55 -4.48 -5.67 34.46
C LYS A 55 -3.53 -6.84 34.29
N SER A 56 -2.82 -7.19 35.36
CA SER A 56 -2.10 -8.47 35.44
C SER A 56 -3.06 -9.63 35.66
N ASP A 57 -2.72 -10.78 35.10
CA ASP A 57 -3.36 -12.09 35.36
C ASP A 57 -2.81 -12.76 36.63
N SER A 58 -1.76 -12.21 37.24
CA SER A 58 -1.06 -12.78 38.39
C SER A 58 -0.81 -11.75 39.49
N ARG A 59 -1.15 -12.11 40.73
CA ARG A 59 -0.84 -11.30 41.94
C ARG A 59 0.66 -11.17 42.21
N ARG A 60 1.50 -12.01 41.58
CA ARG A 60 2.97 -11.98 41.73
C ARG A 60 3.66 -11.02 40.76
N ARG A 61 2.95 -10.55 39.73
CA ARG A 61 3.49 -9.58 38.75
C ARG A 61 3.00 -8.19 39.13
N VAL A 62 3.94 -7.29 39.41
CA VAL A 62 3.63 -5.87 39.61
C VAL A 62 3.04 -5.32 38.32
N PHE A 63 1.90 -4.64 38.41
CA PHE A 63 1.27 -3.99 37.27
C PHE A 63 0.82 -2.59 37.66
N ARG A 64 1.41 -1.60 36.99
CA ARG A 64 1.09 -0.18 37.14
C ARG A 64 1.00 0.42 35.75
N ARG A 65 -0.22 0.71 35.30
CA ARG A 65 -0.47 1.36 34.02
C ARG A 65 -0.72 2.84 34.23
N ILE A 66 -0.13 3.68 33.39
CA ILE A 66 -0.42 5.11 33.29
C ILE A 66 -0.84 5.39 31.85
N ASP A 67 -2.04 5.92 31.67
CA ASP A 67 -2.57 6.30 30.36
C ASP A 67 -2.47 7.82 30.20
N LEU A 68 -1.58 8.28 29.31
CA LEU A 68 -1.34 9.71 29.13
C LEU A 68 -2.33 10.36 28.15
N GLY A 69 -3.06 9.55 27.36
CA GLY A 69 -4.06 10.00 26.40
C GLY A 69 -3.65 9.78 24.94
N PRO A 70 -4.48 10.20 23.97
CA PRO A 70 -4.28 9.88 22.56
C PRO A 70 -3.04 10.57 21.96
N LEU A 71 -2.64 10.07 20.78
CA LEU A 71 -1.61 10.66 19.93
C LEU A 71 -2.26 11.22 18.63
N PRO A 72 -1.66 12.20 17.94
CA PRO A 72 -0.65 13.10 18.48
C PRO A 72 -1.19 13.86 19.70
N ALA A 73 -0.33 14.13 20.68
CA ALA A 73 -0.73 14.92 21.85
C ALA A 73 -1.01 16.38 21.46
N GLU A 74 -2.00 17.00 22.12
CA GLU A 74 -2.36 18.42 21.91
C GLU A 74 -1.20 19.35 22.25
N ASP A 75 -0.57 19.14 23.41
CA ASP A 75 0.69 19.76 23.79
C ASP A 75 1.77 18.67 23.94
N PRO A 76 2.58 18.43 22.90
CA PRO A 76 3.62 17.42 22.95
C PRO A 76 4.76 17.72 23.93
N TRP A 77 4.98 18.98 24.29
CA TRP A 77 6.00 19.34 25.29
C TRP A 77 5.53 18.95 26.68
N LEU A 78 4.29 19.34 27.04
CA LEU A 78 3.67 18.92 28.29
C LEU A 78 3.60 17.40 28.38
N ARG A 79 3.16 16.72 27.30
CA ARG A 79 3.11 15.26 27.26
C ARG A 79 4.48 14.61 27.47
N SER A 80 5.55 15.25 27.01
CA SER A 80 6.89 14.72 27.23
C SER A 80 7.31 14.80 28.70
N LEU A 81 6.93 15.86 29.43
CA LEU A 81 7.14 15.94 30.87
C LEU A 81 6.33 14.86 31.61
N GLU A 82 5.06 14.68 31.26
CA GLU A 82 4.21 13.60 31.82
C GLU A 82 4.80 12.21 31.55
N THR A 83 5.43 12.02 30.38
CA THR A 83 6.13 10.79 30.02
C THR A 83 7.33 10.54 30.94
N LEU A 84 8.15 11.56 31.19
CA LEU A 84 9.31 11.45 32.09
C LEU A 84 8.87 11.18 33.54
N GLU A 85 7.80 11.82 34.01
CA GLU A 85 7.22 11.55 35.33
C GLU A 85 6.74 10.10 35.43
N ALA A 86 6.01 9.60 34.43
CA ALA A 86 5.53 8.22 34.38
C ALA A 86 6.68 7.21 34.42
N LEU A 87 7.77 7.45 33.67
CA LEU A 87 8.99 6.64 33.70
C LEU A 87 9.66 6.68 35.08
N ALA A 88 9.79 7.85 35.70
CA ALA A 88 10.37 8.01 37.04
C ALA A 88 9.58 7.27 38.11
N THR A 89 8.25 7.12 37.94
CA THR A 89 7.42 6.33 38.86
C THR A 89 7.61 4.81 38.74
N GLY A 90 8.33 4.36 37.70
CA GLY A 90 8.45 2.95 37.36
C GLY A 90 7.11 2.33 36.97
N ALA A 91 6.27 3.03 36.20
CA ALA A 91 5.06 2.42 35.65
C ALA A 91 5.45 1.24 34.73
N THR A 92 4.76 0.10 34.83
CA THR A 92 5.06 -1.05 33.97
C THR A 92 4.56 -0.87 32.55
N HIS A 93 3.48 -0.10 32.38
CA HIS A 93 2.89 0.20 31.08
C HIS A 93 2.57 1.69 31.04
N ILE A 94 3.06 2.40 30.02
CA ILE A 94 2.77 3.82 29.81
C ILE A 94 2.22 3.95 28.40
N THR A 95 0.97 4.39 28.22
CA THR A 95 0.39 4.58 26.89
C THR A 95 0.41 6.05 26.48
N GLY A 96 0.54 6.31 25.17
CA GLY A 96 0.51 7.67 24.62
C GLY A 96 1.70 8.55 25.03
N ALA A 97 2.86 7.93 25.25
CA ALA A 97 4.10 8.60 25.60
C ALA A 97 4.62 9.47 24.45
N VAL A 98 5.34 10.54 24.79
CA VAL A 98 6.00 11.42 23.82
C VAL A 98 7.41 11.71 24.29
N PHE A 99 8.37 11.57 23.38
CA PHE A 99 9.72 12.10 23.57
C PHE A 99 9.95 13.26 22.60
N THR A 100 10.55 14.33 23.10
CA THR A 100 10.85 15.50 22.30
C THR A 100 12.14 16.17 22.73
N ASN A 101 12.85 16.75 21.77
CA ASN A 101 13.98 17.65 22.00
C ASN A 101 13.91 18.80 20.99
N GLU A 102 14.95 19.65 20.92
CA GLU A 102 14.93 20.80 20.00
C GLU A 102 14.85 20.43 18.51
N LYS A 103 15.28 19.21 18.14
CA LYS A 103 15.37 18.76 16.74
C LYS A 103 14.19 17.92 16.30
N TRP A 104 13.71 17.02 17.15
CA TRP A 104 12.75 16.00 16.75
C TRP A 104 11.74 15.66 17.85
N LEU A 105 10.68 14.98 17.42
CA LEU A 105 9.60 14.51 18.27
C LEU A 105 9.11 13.14 17.81
N VAL A 106 8.84 12.25 18.76
CA VAL A 106 8.25 10.93 18.53
C VAL A 106 7.17 10.64 19.55
N GLY A 107 6.02 10.15 19.08
CA GLY A 107 5.00 9.55 19.92
C GLY A 107 5.20 8.05 20.00
N VAL A 108 4.94 7.45 21.16
CA VAL A 108 5.05 6.02 21.42
C VAL A 108 3.71 5.50 21.91
N ASP A 109 3.13 4.51 21.21
CA ASP A 109 1.81 3.96 21.56
C ASP A 109 1.81 3.36 22.97
N MET A 110 2.84 2.58 23.29
CA MET A 110 3.05 2.05 24.63
C MET A 110 4.52 1.86 24.94
N LEU A 111 4.95 2.22 26.14
CA LEU A 111 6.22 1.81 26.72
C LEU A 111 5.96 0.66 27.70
N VAL A 112 6.66 -0.44 27.51
CA VAL A 112 6.58 -1.62 28.36
C VAL A 112 7.86 -1.75 29.17
N ARG A 113 7.74 -1.74 30.50
CA ARG A 113 8.89 -1.94 31.38
C ARG A 113 9.34 -3.38 31.38
N GLU A 114 10.65 -3.57 31.27
CA GLU A 114 11.36 -4.82 31.45
C GLU A 114 12.24 -4.75 32.70
N GLY A 115 12.66 -5.90 33.23
CA GLY A 115 13.44 -5.97 34.47
C GLY A 115 12.59 -6.15 35.73
N ALA A 116 13.24 -6.73 36.76
CA ALA A 116 12.57 -7.16 38.00
C ALA A 116 12.36 -6.03 39.02
N SER A 117 13.11 -4.94 38.92
CA SER A 117 13.09 -3.80 39.84
C SER A 117 13.09 -2.48 39.08
N THR A 118 12.75 -1.38 39.75
CA THR A 118 12.81 -0.02 39.17
C THR A 118 14.23 0.49 38.96
N SER A 119 15.21 -0.05 39.68
CA SER A 119 16.63 0.34 39.57
C SER A 119 17.38 -0.40 38.46
N GLU A 120 16.81 -1.49 37.96
CA GLU A 120 17.35 -2.30 36.85
C GLU A 120 16.34 -2.39 35.69
N SER A 121 15.42 -1.42 35.60
CA SER A 121 14.40 -1.46 34.57
C SER A 121 14.84 -0.79 33.28
N SER A 122 14.51 -1.43 32.16
CA SER A 122 14.52 -0.83 30.84
C SER A 122 13.09 -0.77 30.29
N TYR A 123 12.91 -0.11 29.16
CA TYR A 123 11.63 0.04 28.50
C TYR A 123 11.75 -0.34 27.03
N THR A 124 10.77 -1.13 26.57
CA THR A 124 10.57 -1.45 25.16
C THR A 124 9.48 -0.54 24.58
N PRO A 125 9.79 0.27 23.55
CA PRO A 125 8.79 1.01 22.81
C PRO A 125 7.97 0.06 21.93
N VAL A 126 6.65 0.21 22.00
CA VAL A 126 5.67 -0.47 21.17
C VAL A 126 5.00 0.56 20.28
N MET A 127 4.91 0.28 18.97
CA MET A 127 4.24 1.12 17.99
C MET A 127 3.14 0.37 17.24
N VAL A 128 2.09 1.09 16.86
CA VAL A 128 1.01 0.59 16.01
C VAL A 128 1.18 1.07 14.58
N SER A 129 1.24 0.11 13.66
CA SER A 129 1.37 0.35 12.22
C SER A 129 0.09 -0.07 11.49
N THR A 130 -0.32 0.73 10.50
CA THR A 130 -1.37 0.33 9.55
C THR A 130 -0.88 -0.66 8.52
N HIS A 131 0.43 -0.89 8.46
CA HIS A 131 1.03 -1.83 7.53
C HIS A 131 1.15 -3.22 8.17
N ARG A 132 1.45 -4.21 7.33
CA ARG A 132 1.78 -5.53 7.82
C ARG A 132 3.23 -5.57 8.26
N VAL A 133 3.45 -5.96 9.51
CA VAL A 133 4.79 -5.99 10.12
C VAL A 133 5.42 -7.38 10.11
N ALA A 134 4.63 -8.43 9.87
CA ALA A 134 5.10 -9.80 9.69
C ALA A 134 4.12 -10.65 8.85
N ARG A 135 4.60 -11.70 8.18
CA ARG A 135 3.78 -12.71 7.46
C ARG A 135 4.12 -14.10 7.95
N LYS A 136 3.13 -15.00 8.01
CA LYS A 136 3.38 -16.43 8.32
C LYS A 136 4.45 -17.00 7.38
N HIS A 137 5.32 -17.82 7.94
CA HIS A 137 6.43 -18.44 7.21
C HIS A 137 6.86 -19.73 7.92
N ASP A 138 7.08 -20.80 7.15
CA ASP A 138 7.29 -22.13 7.74
C ASP A 138 8.68 -22.29 8.38
N SER A 139 9.71 -21.66 7.80
CA SER A 139 11.10 -21.80 8.26
C SER A 139 11.69 -20.59 8.98
N VAL A 140 11.06 -19.42 8.92
CA VAL A 140 11.58 -18.19 9.54
C VAL A 140 10.81 -17.97 10.83
N LYS A 141 11.53 -17.72 11.92
CA LYS A 141 10.94 -17.39 13.20
C LYS A 141 11.33 -16.00 13.65
N ILE A 142 10.43 -15.36 14.36
CA ILE A 142 10.63 -14.06 15.00
C ILE A 142 9.95 -14.07 16.37
N LEU A 143 10.49 -13.31 17.31
CA LEU A 143 9.88 -13.14 18.61
C LEU A 143 8.57 -12.35 18.49
N GLY A 144 7.50 -12.91 19.06
CA GLY A 144 6.22 -12.26 19.12
C GLY A 144 5.43 -12.64 20.36
N VAL A 145 4.37 -11.87 20.62
CA VAL A 145 3.50 -12.06 21.78
C VAL A 145 2.08 -11.63 21.41
N PRO A 146 1.03 -12.25 21.97
CA PRO A 146 -0.31 -11.69 21.82
C PRO A 146 -0.35 -10.24 22.34
N THR A 147 -1.00 -9.33 21.61
CA THR A 147 -1.02 -7.90 21.95
C THR A 147 -1.50 -7.64 23.38
N HIS A 148 -2.50 -8.39 23.84
CA HIS A 148 -3.04 -8.33 25.21
C HIS A 148 -2.12 -8.90 26.30
N ARG A 149 -0.95 -9.41 25.91
CA ARG A 149 0.07 -10.02 26.76
C ARG A 149 1.41 -9.27 26.74
N LEU A 150 1.50 -8.15 26.01
CA LEU A 150 2.67 -7.25 26.07
C LEU A 150 3.02 -6.95 27.53
N GLY A 151 4.28 -7.16 27.93
CA GLY A 151 4.72 -6.95 29.32
C GLY A 151 4.21 -7.95 30.36
N LEU A 152 3.34 -8.90 30.00
CA LEU A 152 2.76 -9.90 30.90
C LEU A 152 3.30 -11.32 30.70
N SER A 153 3.89 -11.60 29.54
CA SER A 153 4.56 -12.87 29.24
C SER A 153 5.82 -12.67 28.43
N GLU A 154 6.73 -13.63 28.54
CA GLU A 154 7.90 -13.70 27.66
C GLU A 154 7.46 -13.83 26.20
N PRO A 155 8.16 -13.18 25.25
CA PRO A 155 7.95 -13.40 23.83
C PRO A 155 8.27 -14.84 23.43
N LEU A 156 7.54 -15.36 22.45
CA LEU A 156 7.75 -16.69 21.90
C LEU A 156 8.27 -16.59 20.47
N GLU A 157 9.03 -17.59 20.03
CA GLU A 157 9.36 -17.73 18.61
C GLU A 157 8.13 -18.17 17.82
N LEU A 158 7.66 -17.32 16.91
CA LEU A 158 6.53 -17.60 16.04
C LEU A 158 7.01 -17.78 14.60
N GLY A 159 6.41 -18.71 13.85
CA GLY A 159 6.69 -18.97 12.43
C GLY A 159 6.23 -17.83 11.51
N TYR A 160 6.96 -16.72 11.55
CA TYR A 160 6.68 -15.49 10.82
C TYR A 160 7.98 -14.88 10.28
N LYS A 161 7.90 -14.31 9.09
CA LYS A 161 8.94 -13.49 8.47
C LYS A 161 8.62 -12.00 8.67
N PRO A 162 9.54 -11.19 9.22
CA PRO A 162 9.31 -9.75 9.38
C PRO A 162 9.13 -9.05 8.04
N ARG A 163 8.31 -8.00 8.05
CA ARG A 163 8.14 -7.05 6.95
C ARG A 163 8.52 -5.67 7.46
N HIS A 164 9.57 -5.13 6.87
CA HIS A 164 10.12 -3.85 7.28
C HIS A 164 9.46 -2.71 6.49
N HIS A 165 8.91 -1.74 7.22
CA HIS A 165 8.49 -0.45 6.69
C HIS A 165 9.39 0.62 7.29
N VAL A 166 10.05 1.41 6.42
CA VAL A 166 11.08 2.39 6.83
C VAL A 166 10.56 3.38 7.89
N LEU A 167 9.32 3.83 7.75
CA LEU A 167 8.68 4.73 8.71
C LEU A 167 8.61 4.12 10.12
N ASP A 168 8.22 2.85 10.22
CA ASP A 168 8.09 2.14 11.50
C ASP A 168 9.47 1.94 12.15
N GLY A 169 10.48 1.62 11.34
CA GLY A 169 11.88 1.53 11.78
C GLY A 169 12.40 2.86 12.35
N TYR A 170 12.13 3.98 11.68
CA TYR A 170 12.49 5.31 12.20
C TYR A 170 11.75 5.67 13.50
N HIS A 171 10.45 5.40 13.60
CA HIS A 171 9.72 5.63 14.85
C HIS A 171 10.32 4.85 16.03
N LEU A 172 10.58 3.54 15.84
CA LEU A 172 11.20 2.72 16.88
C LEU A 172 12.61 3.20 17.23
N ALA A 173 13.42 3.54 16.23
CA ALA A 173 14.79 4.02 16.43
C ALA A 173 14.85 5.34 17.20
N MET A 174 13.93 6.28 16.89
CA MET A 174 13.82 7.56 17.60
C MET A 174 13.40 7.35 19.07
N ALA A 175 12.41 6.47 19.31
CA ALA A 175 11.97 6.15 20.67
C ALA A 175 13.08 5.45 21.47
N ALA A 176 13.77 4.47 20.86
CA ALA A 176 14.90 3.79 21.48
C ALA A 176 16.04 4.76 21.81
N ARG A 177 16.32 5.73 20.94
CA ARG A 177 17.33 6.77 21.19
C ARG A 177 16.98 7.67 22.37
N ALA A 178 15.71 8.10 22.48
CA ALA A 178 15.25 8.84 23.65
C ALA A 178 15.39 8.03 24.95
N LEU A 179 15.09 6.72 24.90
CA LEU A 179 15.25 5.85 26.06
C LEU A 179 16.73 5.61 26.40
N GLU A 180 17.61 5.53 25.39
CA GLU A 180 19.05 5.39 25.58
C GLU A 180 19.63 6.60 26.29
N ASP A 181 19.23 7.81 25.89
CA ASP A 181 19.62 9.07 26.55
C ASP A 181 19.21 9.12 28.04
N LEU A 182 18.18 8.35 28.42
CA LEU A 182 17.71 8.20 29.80
C LEU A 182 18.32 6.99 30.53
N GLY A 183 19.13 6.17 29.86
CA GLY A 183 19.64 4.90 30.40
C GLY A 183 18.57 3.82 30.58
N LEU A 184 17.45 3.93 29.86
CA LEU A 184 16.25 3.09 29.99
C LEU A 184 15.97 2.26 28.73
N ASN A 185 16.84 2.21 27.73
CA ASN A 185 16.61 1.44 26.51
C ASN A 185 16.74 -0.07 26.76
N SER A 186 15.76 -0.86 26.29
CA SER A 186 15.84 -2.33 26.35
C SER A 186 16.65 -2.94 25.20
N GLY A 187 16.98 -2.14 24.18
CA GLY A 187 17.62 -2.59 22.93
C GLY A 187 16.63 -3.14 21.89
N ARG A 188 15.38 -3.42 22.27
CA ARG A 188 14.36 -3.96 21.37
C ARG A 188 13.15 -3.04 21.28
N GLY A 189 12.42 -3.16 20.18
CA GLY A 189 11.16 -2.46 19.91
C GLY A 189 10.11 -3.45 19.42
N ALA A 190 8.83 -3.17 19.66
CA ALA A 190 7.73 -4.03 19.21
C ALA A 190 6.79 -3.30 18.27
N LEU A 191 6.26 -4.03 17.29
CA LEU A 191 5.28 -3.54 16.32
C LEU A 191 4.01 -4.37 16.36
N VAL A 192 2.86 -3.69 16.43
CA VAL A 192 1.54 -4.26 16.15
C VAL A 192 1.11 -3.77 14.77
N GLY A 193 0.91 -4.68 13.83
CA GLY A 193 0.50 -4.35 12.46
C GLY A 193 -0.98 -4.58 12.21
N GLN A 194 -1.31 -4.87 10.95
CA GLN A 194 -2.67 -5.24 10.52
C GLN A 194 -3.28 -6.42 11.29
N ASP A 195 -2.48 -7.42 11.64
CA ASP A 195 -2.89 -8.41 12.65
C ASP A 195 -2.73 -7.79 14.04
N GLN A 196 -3.82 -7.18 14.50
CA GLN A 196 -3.89 -6.49 15.79
C GLN A 196 -3.80 -7.46 16.99
N SER A 197 -3.83 -8.78 16.78
CA SER A 197 -3.78 -9.77 17.85
C SER A 197 -2.36 -10.12 18.29
N LEU A 198 -1.36 -9.81 17.46
CA LEU A 198 0.04 -10.12 17.70
C LEU A 198 0.92 -8.86 17.63
N ALA A 199 1.89 -8.80 18.52
CA ALA A 199 3.00 -7.86 18.48
C ALA A 199 4.30 -8.62 18.17
N PHE A 200 5.16 -8.06 17.32
CA PHE A 200 6.42 -8.66 16.92
C PHE A 200 7.60 -7.78 17.35
N TYR A 201 8.64 -8.40 17.89
CA TYR A 201 9.83 -7.70 18.38
C TYR A 201 10.91 -7.59 17.30
N SER A 202 11.68 -6.52 17.36
CA SER A 202 12.82 -6.23 16.48
C SER A 202 13.95 -5.58 17.28
N ASP A 203 15.18 -5.75 16.82
CA ASP A 203 16.35 -5.07 17.36
C ASP A 203 16.39 -3.62 16.85
N THR A 204 16.36 -2.66 17.78
CA THR A 204 16.36 -1.24 17.45
C THR A 204 17.71 -0.71 17.01
N ALA A 205 18.81 -1.38 17.37
CA ALA A 205 20.16 -0.99 16.95
C ALA A 205 20.32 -1.06 15.43
N SER A 206 19.67 -2.04 14.79
CA SER A 206 19.68 -2.23 13.33
C SER A 206 19.13 -1.03 12.55
N TYR A 207 18.29 -0.20 13.17
CA TYR A 207 17.68 0.97 12.54
C TYR A 207 18.48 2.26 12.73
N GLN A 208 19.41 2.31 13.68
CA GLN A 208 20.12 3.54 14.05
C GLN A 208 20.95 4.14 12.90
N PRO A 209 21.73 3.37 12.11
CA PRO A 209 22.52 3.96 11.02
C PRO A 209 21.65 4.63 9.94
N ALA A 210 20.50 4.02 9.62
CA ALA A 210 19.56 4.58 8.66
C ALA A 210 18.86 5.84 9.21
N LEU A 211 18.57 5.86 10.52
CA LEU A 211 18.03 7.04 11.19
C LEU A 211 19.04 8.20 11.18
N ASP A 212 20.32 7.94 11.45
CA ASP A 212 21.37 8.97 11.43
C ASP A 212 21.50 9.63 10.07
N ALA A 213 21.56 8.83 9.01
CA ALA A 213 21.59 9.33 7.64
C ALA A 213 20.34 10.16 7.31
N ALA A 214 19.16 9.72 7.77
CA ALA A 214 17.91 10.43 7.53
C ALA A 214 17.82 11.76 8.28
N LEU A 215 18.19 11.80 9.56
CA LEU A 215 18.24 13.02 10.38
C LEU A 215 19.24 14.01 9.81
N ALA A 216 20.45 13.56 9.44
CA ALA A 216 21.45 14.42 8.81
C ALA A 216 20.92 15.04 7.50
N ALA A 217 20.17 14.28 6.71
CA ALA A 217 19.64 14.76 5.44
C ALA A 217 18.48 15.76 5.55
N VAL A 218 17.89 15.93 6.74
CA VAL A 218 16.84 16.94 7.00
C VAL A 218 17.32 18.11 7.86
N GLU A 219 18.60 18.15 8.19
CA GLU A 219 19.24 19.33 8.77
C GLU A 219 19.11 20.52 7.81
N PRO A 220 18.91 21.76 8.29
CA PRO A 220 18.61 22.92 7.44
C PRO A 220 19.60 23.15 6.29
N ALA A 221 20.89 22.88 6.50
CA ALA A 221 21.94 23.04 5.49
C ALA A 221 21.87 21.99 4.36
N ASN A 222 21.19 20.86 4.58
CA ASN A 222 21.10 19.74 3.64
C ASN A 222 19.72 19.64 2.96
N LEU A 223 18.77 20.50 3.35
CA LEU A 223 17.45 20.50 2.74
C LEU A 223 17.51 20.98 1.28
N PRO A 224 16.70 20.37 0.38
CA PRO A 224 16.64 20.83 -1.01
C PRO A 224 16.19 22.29 -1.07
N THR A 225 16.81 23.07 -1.96
CA THR A 225 16.45 24.47 -2.21
C THR A 225 15.38 24.62 -3.29
N GLN A 226 15.06 23.54 -4.00
CA GLN A 226 14.10 23.50 -5.11
C GLN A 226 13.25 22.22 -5.05
N PRO A 227 12.01 22.25 -5.58
CA PRO A 227 11.15 21.08 -5.65
C PRO A 227 11.71 20.04 -6.62
N ARG A 228 11.32 18.79 -6.39
CA ARG A 228 11.43 17.69 -7.34
C ARG A 228 10.14 16.89 -7.28
N ARG A 229 9.57 16.58 -8.43
CA ARG A 229 8.37 15.73 -8.50
C ARG A 229 8.75 14.31 -8.06
N VAL A 230 7.99 13.79 -7.12
CA VAL A 230 8.05 12.40 -6.64
C VAL A 230 6.64 11.82 -6.65
N LYS A 231 6.49 10.51 -6.40
CA LYS A 231 5.17 9.86 -6.45
C LYS A 231 4.19 10.47 -5.44
N GLU A 232 4.66 10.86 -4.27
CA GLU A 232 3.83 11.46 -3.21
C GLU A 232 3.25 12.83 -3.61
N CYS A 233 3.78 13.47 -4.66
CA CYS A 233 3.27 14.75 -5.16
C CYS A 233 1.80 14.67 -5.61
N ALA A 234 1.34 13.51 -6.09
CA ALA A 234 -0.03 13.33 -6.60
C ALA A 234 -1.12 13.63 -5.53
N SER A 235 -0.81 13.44 -4.25
CA SER A 235 -1.71 13.75 -3.12
C SER A 235 -1.13 14.78 -2.15
N CYS A 236 -0.05 15.48 -2.55
CA CYS A 236 0.63 16.42 -1.68
C CYS A 236 -0.09 17.76 -1.62
N ARG A 237 -0.39 18.24 -0.41
CA ARG A 237 -1.01 19.55 -0.18
C ARG A 237 -0.23 20.74 -0.77
N PHE A 238 1.07 20.59 -1.00
CA PHE A 238 1.94 21.64 -1.53
C PHE A 238 2.15 21.54 -3.04
N TRP A 239 1.54 20.57 -3.72
CA TRP A 239 1.64 20.43 -5.17
C TRP A 239 1.28 21.73 -5.92
N PRO A 240 0.22 22.48 -5.55
CA PRO A 240 -0.09 23.76 -6.20
C PRO A 240 1.02 24.82 -6.11
N LEU A 241 1.93 24.71 -5.13
CA LEU A 241 3.08 25.61 -5.00
C LEU A 241 4.30 25.09 -5.77
N CYS A 242 4.53 23.77 -5.73
CA CYS A 242 5.70 23.16 -6.39
C CYS A 242 5.54 23.02 -7.90
N GLU A 243 4.34 22.76 -8.40
CA GLU A 243 4.10 22.49 -9.83
C GLU A 243 4.45 23.69 -10.73
N PRO A 244 4.04 24.93 -10.42
CA PRO A 244 4.42 26.09 -11.25
C PRO A 244 5.93 26.29 -11.31
N GLU A 245 6.64 26.10 -10.19
CA GLU A 245 8.09 26.22 -10.11
C GLU A 245 8.77 25.14 -10.97
N LEU A 246 8.34 23.88 -10.86
CA LEU A 246 8.84 22.77 -11.67
C LEU A 246 8.61 23.00 -13.17
N LYS A 247 7.44 23.52 -13.56
CA LYS A 247 7.12 23.86 -14.96
C LYS A 247 7.99 24.99 -15.48
N ALA A 248 8.20 26.04 -14.67
CA ALA A 248 8.99 27.20 -15.06
C ALA A 248 10.47 26.84 -15.31
N MET A 249 11.03 25.91 -14.55
CA MET A 249 12.40 25.40 -14.77
C MET A 249 12.46 24.22 -15.75
N ASP A 250 11.33 23.79 -16.29
CA ASP A 250 11.20 22.61 -17.14
C ASP A 250 11.83 21.34 -16.52
N ASP A 251 11.68 21.16 -15.21
CA ASP A 251 12.44 20.15 -14.48
C ASP A 251 12.16 18.74 -15.01
N ILE A 252 13.23 17.98 -15.27
CA ILE A 252 13.15 16.60 -15.79
C ILE A 252 12.29 15.67 -14.90
N SER A 253 12.13 15.97 -13.61
CA SER A 253 11.30 15.15 -12.72
C SER A 253 9.81 15.21 -13.05
N LEU A 254 9.35 16.23 -13.79
CA LEU A 254 7.99 16.28 -14.31
C LEU A 254 7.68 15.03 -15.15
N PHE A 255 8.62 14.60 -15.98
CA PHE A 255 8.53 13.38 -16.78
C PHE A 255 9.07 12.15 -16.02
N LEU A 256 10.23 12.25 -15.38
CA LEU A 256 10.92 11.16 -14.68
C LEU A 256 10.92 11.38 -13.15
N PRO A 257 9.80 11.08 -12.44
CA PRO A 257 9.67 11.39 -11.02
C PRO A 257 10.62 10.59 -10.13
N GLY A 258 11.00 11.19 -9.00
CA GLY A 258 11.90 10.57 -8.03
C GLY A 258 13.32 10.40 -8.55
N ASP A 259 13.90 9.23 -8.26
CA ASP A 259 15.27 8.90 -8.64
C ASP A 259 15.43 8.48 -10.10
N ARG A 260 14.33 8.37 -10.87
CA ARG A 260 14.37 7.95 -12.28
C ARG A 260 15.22 8.88 -13.15
N ALA A 261 15.30 10.16 -12.79
CA ALA A 261 16.13 11.13 -13.50
C ALA A 261 17.60 11.14 -13.08
N ARG A 262 18.03 10.32 -12.11
CA ARG A 262 19.36 10.44 -11.48
C ARG A 262 20.51 10.36 -12.50
N ALA A 263 20.53 9.33 -13.33
CA ALA A 263 21.59 9.13 -14.32
C ALA A 263 21.69 10.32 -15.29
N TYR A 264 20.55 10.79 -15.82
CA TYR A 264 20.51 11.96 -16.71
C TYR A 264 21.04 13.23 -16.04
N ARG A 265 20.75 13.44 -14.76
CA ARG A 265 21.28 14.59 -14.01
C ARG A 265 22.78 14.50 -13.77
N GLU A 266 23.31 13.31 -13.52
CA GLU A 266 24.75 13.06 -13.42
C GLU A 266 25.46 13.43 -14.73
N ASP A 267 24.77 13.27 -15.86
CA ASP A 267 25.23 13.69 -17.20
C ASP A 267 24.90 15.17 -17.53
N GLY A 268 24.39 15.94 -16.57
CA GLY A 268 24.06 17.37 -16.74
C GLY A 268 22.70 17.67 -17.36
N ILE A 269 21.89 16.65 -17.68
CA ILE A 269 20.55 16.79 -18.24
C ILE A 269 19.53 16.97 -17.11
N ASN A 270 19.11 18.23 -16.89
CA ASN A 270 18.24 18.60 -15.78
C ASN A 270 16.81 18.98 -16.19
N THR A 271 16.54 19.13 -17.49
CA THR A 271 15.25 19.54 -18.01
C THR A 271 14.64 18.49 -18.92
N VAL A 272 13.32 18.52 -19.10
CA VAL A 272 12.64 17.67 -20.07
C VAL A 272 13.11 18.01 -21.49
N GLN A 273 13.24 19.29 -21.82
CA GLN A 273 13.75 19.73 -23.12
C GLN A 273 15.18 19.25 -23.34
N GLY A 274 16.04 19.33 -22.31
CA GLY A 274 17.42 18.84 -22.41
C GLY A 274 17.47 17.33 -22.69
N LEU A 275 16.53 16.55 -22.14
CA LEU A 275 16.43 15.12 -22.46
C LEU A 275 15.98 14.88 -23.90
N ILE A 276 15.05 15.68 -24.42
CA ILE A 276 14.63 15.63 -25.83
C ILE A 276 15.83 15.93 -26.74
N ASP A 277 16.51 17.05 -26.49
CA ASP A 277 17.62 17.54 -27.31
C ASP A 277 18.81 16.56 -27.31
N ALA A 278 19.04 15.85 -26.19
CA ALA A 278 20.10 14.86 -26.06
C ALA A 278 19.95 13.64 -27.01
N SER A 279 18.75 13.40 -27.58
CA SER A 279 18.53 12.38 -28.61
C SER A 279 19.03 10.97 -28.25
N LEU A 280 18.78 10.52 -27.02
CA LEU A 280 19.26 9.27 -26.43
C LEU A 280 18.42 8.04 -26.82
N GLY A 281 17.71 8.08 -27.95
CA GLY A 281 16.77 7.05 -28.38
C GLY A 281 15.44 7.12 -27.62
N LEU A 282 14.93 5.97 -27.15
CA LEU A 282 13.61 5.83 -26.55
C LEU A 282 13.32 6.84 -25.41
N PRO A 283 14.24 7.12 -24.45
CA PRO A 283 13.99 8.11 -23.40
C PRO A 283 13.69 9.51 -23.94
N SER A 284 14.39 9.95 -24.99
CA SER A 284 14.17 11.26 -25.62
C SER A 284 12.89 11.28 -26.44
N GLN A 285 12.56 10.18 -27.12
CA GLN A 285 11.28 10.02 -27.82
C GLN A 285 10.10 10.08 -26.86
N LEU A 286 10.19 9.41 -25.70
CA LEU A 286 9.15 9.47 -24.67
C LEU A 286 9.07 10.84 -24.00
N ALA A 287 10.19 11.54 -23.82
CA ALA A 287 10.17 12.92 -23.35
C ALA A 287 9.47 13.85 -24.36
N SER A 288 9.67 13.64 -25.66
CA SER A 288 8.96 14.38 -26.71
C SER A 288 7.47 14.05 -26.70
N ALA A 289 7.09 12.78 -26.65
CA ALA A 289 5.70 12.37 -26.54
C ALA A 289 5.03 12.94 -25.29
N TRP A 290 5.73 12.97 -24.15
CA TRP A 290 5.24 13.60 -22.93
C TRP A 290 4.99 15.10 -23.14
N ARG A 291 5.90 15.81 -23.81
CA ARG A 291 5.77 17.24 -24.12
C ARG A 291 4.54 17.55 -24.97
N ASP A 292 4.29 16.70 -25.96
CA ASP A 292 3.21 16.88 -26.94
C ASP A 292 1.86 16.35 -26.44
N GLY A 293 1.83 15.70 -25.26
CA GLY A 293 0.63 15.08 -24.69
C GLY A 293 0.28 13.72 -25.29
N THR A 294 1.18 13.12 -26.07
CA THR A 294 1.02 11.79 -26.65
C THR A 294 1.12 10.71 -25.55
N VAL A 295 0.07 9.90 -25.42
CA VAL A 295 -0.06 8.91 -24.33
C VAL A 295 0.66 7.61 -24.64
N LEU A 296 0.59 7.16 -25.89
CA LEU A 296 1.17 5.90 -26.37
C LEU A 296 1.89 6.10 -27.69
N LEU A 297 2.95 5.33 -27.88
CA LEU A 297 3.69 5.18 -29.14
C LEU A 297 3.71 3.68 -29.46
N ALA A 298 3.30 3.30 -30.67
CA ALA A 298 3.15 1.89 -31.04
C ALA A 298 4.34 1.35 -31.85
N HIS A 299 4.64 0.07 -31.63
CA HIS A 299 5.72 -0.67 -32.26
C HIS A 299 5.21 -1.34 -33.55
N GLY A 300 5.23 -0.61 -34.67
CA GLY A 300 4.79 -1.18 -35.96
C GLY A 300 3.35 -1.71 -35.91
N ASP A 301 3.09 -2.82 -36.62
CA ASP A 301 1.77 -3.45 -36.67
C ASP A 301 1.51 -4.37 -35.47
N ILE A 302 0.28 -4.31 -34.95
CA ILE A 302 -0.16 -5.01 -33.75
C ILE A 302 -0.98 -6.23 -34.16
N THR A 303 -0.71 -7.36 -33.52
CA THR A 303 -1.53 -8.58 -33.66
C THR A 303 -1.95 -9.06 -32.28
N MET A 304 -3.24 -9.35 -32.14
CA MET A 304 -3.85 -9.87 -30.92
C MET A 304 -4.29 -11.33 -31.10
N PRO A 305 -4.08 -12.21 -30.10
CA PRO A 305 -4.79 -13.48 -30.03
C PRO A 305 -6.30 -13.21 -30.01
N ARG A 306 -7.04 -13.99 -30.80
CA ARG A 306 -8.50 -13.95 -30.90
C ARG A 306 -9.05 -15.37 -30.86
N ALA A 307 -10.28 -15.50 -30.42
CA ALA A 307 -11.01 -16.76 -30.39
C ALA A 307 -12.47 -16.56 -30.83
N ASP A 308 -13.16 -17.66 -31.11
CA ASP A 308 -14.58 -17.64 -31.47
C ASP A 308 -15.49 -17.37 -30.25
N VAL A 309 -15.04 -17.78 -29.05
CA VAL A 309 -15.67 -17.49 -27.76
C VAL A 309 -14.66 -16.74 -26.89
N GLU A 310 -15.02 -15.51 -26.51
CA GLU A 310 -14.12 -14.57 -25.85
C GLU A 310 -14.75 -14.04 -24.56
N ILE A 311 -14.00 -14.12 -23.46
CA ILE A 311 -14.47 -13.67 -22.15
C ILE A 311 -13.43 -12.74 -21.53
N ASP A 312 -13.81 -11.50 -21.23
CA ASP A 312 -12.94 -10.59 -20.49
C ASP A 312 -13.24 -10.75 -18.98
N VAL A 313 -12.22 -10.83 -18.15
CA VAL A 313 -12.30 -11.17 -16.72
C VAL A 313 -11.49 -10.18 -15.90
N ASP A 314 -12.06 -9.76 -14.77
CA ASP A 314 -11.39 -8.96 -13.75
C ASP A 314 -11.80 -9.43 -12.34
N MET A 315 -11.02 -9.06 -11.31
CA MET A 315 -11.27 -9.50 -9.95
C MET A 315 -10.96 -8.45 -8.90
N GLU A 316 -11.74 -8.46 -7.82
CA GLU A 316 -11.49 -7.63 -6.65
C GLU A 316 -11.07 -8.46 -5.43
N ALA A 317 -10.05 -7.97 -4.73
CA ALA A 317 -9.51 -8.58 -3.53
C ALA A 317 -9.47 -7.59 -2.37
N TYR A 318 -9.73 -8.10 -1.16
CA TYR A 318 -9.53 -7.29 0.04
C TYR A 318 -8.16 -7.59 0.64
N MET A 319 -7.17 -6.76 0.26
CA MET A 319 -5.79 -6.85 0.75
C MET A 319 -5.21 -8.25 0.50
N ASP A 320 -4.85 -8.99 1.54
CA ASP A 320 -4.40 -10.38 1.48
C ASP A 320 -5.42 -11.38 2.04
N GLN A 321 -6.64 -10.94 2.31
CA GLN A 321 -7.63 -11.80 2.96
C GLN A 321 -8.31 -12.76 1.98
N GLY A 322 -8.57 -12.32 0.76
CA GLY A 322 -9.33 -13.09 -0.22
C GLY A 322 -9.79 -12.28 -1.42
N ALA A 323 -10.07 -12.99 -2.51
CA ALA A 323 -10.86 -12.52 -3.63
C ALA A 323 -12.34 -12.55 -3.26
N TYR A 324 -13.09 -11.49 -3.58
CA TYR A 324 -14.51 -11.42 -3.20
C TYR A 324 -15.46 -11.16 -4.34
N LEU A 325 -14.94 -10.68 -5.47
CA LEU A 325 -15.69 -10.46 -6.68
C LEU A 325 -14.82 -10.96 -7.82
N TRP A 326 -15.40 -11.80 -8.66
CA TRP A 326 -14.91 -12.12 -10.00
C TRP A 326 -15.97 -11.64 -10.97
N GLY A 327 -15.58 -10.79 -11.90
CA GLY A 327 -16.45 -10.33 -12.98
C GLY A 327 -16.03 -10.93 -14.29
N ALA A 328 -17.00 -11.23 -15.15
CA ALA A 328 -16.77 -11.67 -16.50
C ALA A 328 -17.71 -10.95 -17.48
N TRP A 329 -17.20 -10.62 -18.66
CA TRP A 329 -18.01 -10.07 -19.75
C TRP A 329 -17.99 -11.03 -20.93
N MET A 330 -19.17 -11.43 -21.36
CA MET A 330 -19.38 -12.34 -22.48
C MET A 330 -20.65 -11.93 -23.23
N ASP A 331 -20.56 -11.80 -24.55
CA ASP A 331 -21.69 -11.51 -25.44
C ASP A 331 -22.60 -10.36 -25.00
N GLY A 332 -22.00 -9.27 -24.50
CA GLY A 332 -22.72 -8.06 -24.08
C GLY A 332 -23.36 -8.15 -22.69
N THR A 333 -23.06 -9.21 -21.94
CA THR A 333 -23.59 -9.46 -20.59
C THR A 333 -22.44 -9.50 -19.57
N TYR A 334 -22.64 -8.82 -18.45
CA TYR A 334 -21.77 -8.91 -17.27
C TYR A 334 -22.27 -9.99 -16.32
N TYR A 335 -21.37 -10.87 -15.90
CA TYR A 335 -21.59 -11.93 -14.93
C TYR A 335 -20.75 -11.66 -13.70
N ASP A 336 -21.39 -11.46 -12.55
CA ASP A 336 -20.71 -11.27 -11.27
C ASP A 336 -20.79 -12.52 -10.38
N PHE A 337 -19.65 -12.86 -9.80
CA PHE A 337 -19.53 -13.87 -8.75
C PHE A 337 -19.00 -13.17 -7.50
N VAL A 338 -19.94 -12.80 -6.61
CA VAL A 338 -19.62 -11.96 -5.45
C VAL A 338 -19.99 -12.57 -4.09
N THR A 339 -19.13 -12.35 -3.10
CA THR A 339 -19.43 -12.58 -1.68
C THR A 339 -19.23 -11.34 -0.82
N TRP A 340 -20.27 -10.98 -0.08
CA TRP A 340 -20.25 -9.90 0.93
C TRP A 340 -19.96 -10.40 2.34
N GLU A 341 -19.75 -11.71 2.50
CA GLU A 341 -19.41 -12.32 3.78
C GLU A 341 -17.91 -12.18 4.09
N LYS A 342 -17.52 -12.64 5.29
CA LYS A 342 -16.14 -12.64 5.75
C LYS A 342 -15.28 -13.53 4.84
N LEU A 343 -14.13 -13.01 4.41
CA LEU A 343 -13.14 -13.77 3.65
C LEU A 343 -12.41 -14.79 4.54
N GLY A 344 -12.00 -15.89 3.94
CA GLY A 344 -11.55 -17.12 4.58
C GLY A 344 -12.68 -18.05 5.00
N SER A 345 -13.92 -17.74 4.64
CA SER A 345 -15.09 -18.55 4.97
C SER A 345 -15.49 -19.48 3.82
N LYS A 346 -16.48 -20.34 4.09
CA LYS A 346 -17.13 -21.17 3.07
C LYS A 346 -17.82 -20.35 1.98
N ALA A 347 -18.14 -19.08 2.23
CA ALA A 347 -18.76 -18.21 1.23
C ALA A 347 -17.76 -17.77 0.16
N GLU A 348 -16.52 -17.43 0.55
CA GLU A 348 -15.42 -17.18 -0.41
C GLU A 348 -15.14 -18.41 -1.27
N ALA A 349 -15.10 -19.59 -0.64
CA ALA A 349 -14.84 -20.83 -1.34
C ALA A 349 -15.91 -21.14 -2.41
N ARG A 350 -17.19 -20.97 -2.08
CA ARG A 350 -18.30 -21.12 -3.04
C ARG A 350 -18.23 -20.10 -4.15
N ASN A 351 -17.96 -18.83 -3.81
CA ASN A 351 -17.82 -17.77 -4.79
C ASN A 351 -16.79 -18.10 -5.87
N PHE A 352 -15.62 -18.61 -5.47
CA PHE A 352 -14.60 -19.03 -6.41
C PHE A 352 -14.98 -20.29 -7.19
N ALA A 353 -15.65 -21.26 -6.55
CA ALA A 353 -16.16 -22.45 -7.22
C ALA A 353 -17.16 -22.10 -8.33
N ASP A 354 -18.13 -21.22 -8.03
CA ASP A 354 -19.17 -20.81 -8.98
C ASP A 354 -18.56 -20.12 -10.20
N PHE A 355 -17.62 -19.18 -10.00
CA PHE A 355 -16.87 -18.53 -11.07
C PHE A 355 -16.08 -19.55 -11.92
N TRP A 356 -15.32 -20.42 -11.26
CA TRP A 356 -14.46 -21.37 -11.95
C TRP A 356 -15.26 -22.38 -12.77
N THR A 357 -16.32 -22.96 -12.18
CA THR A 357 -17.21 -23.89 -12.86
C THR A 357 -17.84 -23.23 -14.07
N TRP A 358 -18.38 -22.03 -13.94
CA TRP A 358 -18.97 -21.31 -15.06
C TRP A 358 -17.94 -21.06 -16.19
N LEU A 359 -16.74 -20.58 -15.86
CA LEU A 359 -15.70 -20.29 -16.87
C LEU A 359 -15.27 -21.56 -17.62
N MET A 360 -15.09 -22.67 -16.92
CA MET A 360 -14.72 -23.95 -17.54
C MET A 360 -15.87 -24.54 -18.34
N GLU A 361 -17.13 -24.37 -17.93
CA GLU A 361 -18.30 -24.74 -18.74
C GLU A 361 -18.31 -24.00 -20.07
N GLN A 362 -18.09 -22.67 -20.08
CA GLN A 362 -18.03 -21.90 -21.34
C GLN A 362 -16.90 -22.40 -22.27
N ARG A 363 -15.75 -22.71 -21.69
CA ARG A 363 -14.60 -23.27 -22.40
C ARG A 363 -14.91 -24.66 -23.00
N ASP A 364 -15.50 -25.55 -22.21
CA ASP A 364 -15.82 -26.91 -22.64
C ASP A 364 -16.92 -26.90 -23.71
N GLU A 365 -17.93 -26.04 -23.58
CA GLU A 365 -18.99 -25.85 -24.58
C GLU A 365 -18.42 -25.31 -25.90
N ALA A 366 -17.50 -24.35 -25.86
CA ALA A 366 -16.82 -23.84 -27.04
C ALA A 366 -16.07 -24.97 -27.77
N HIS A 367 -15.26 -25.75 -27.05
CA HIS A 367 -14.52 -26.87 -27.61
C HIS A 367 -15.42 -27.99 -28.14
N ALA A 368 -16.50 -28.32 -27.43
CA ALA A 368 -17.49 -29.29 -27.88
C ALA A 368 -18.19 -28.86 -29.18
N ALA A 369 -18.37 -27.54 -29.37
CA ALA A 369 -18.87 -26.95 -30.60
C ALA A 369 -17.81 -26.80 -31.72
N GLY A 370 -16.56 -27.21 -31.48
CA GLY A 370 -15.44 -27.06 -32.42
C GLY A 370 -14.96 -25.62 -32.58
N LYS A 371 -15.29 -24.75 -31.63
CA LYS A 371 -14.87 -23.35 -31.57
C LYS A 371 -13.59 -23.20 -30.74
N THR A 372 -12.83 -22.15 -31.01
CA THR A 372 -11.72 -21.72 -30.16
C THR A 372 -12.22 -20.90 -28.97
N PHE A 373 -11.50 -20.95 -27.85
CA PHE A 373 -11.83 -20.23 -26.62
C PHE A 373 -10.65 -19.36 -26.15
N ALA A 374 -10.94 -18.16 -25.65
CA ALA A 374 -9.97 -17.32 -24.95
C ALA A 374 -10.62 -16.50 -23.85
N ALA A 375 -10.02 -16.52 -22.66
CA ALA A 375 -10.34 -15.63 -21.57
C ALA A 375 -9.20 -14.63 -21.36
N TYR A 376 -9.54 -13.35 -21.21
CA TYR A 376 -8.62 -12.24 -21.14
C TYR A 376 -8.69 -11.58 -19.77
N CYS A 377 -7.57 -11.15 -19.22
CA CYS A 377 -7.53 -10.20 -18.11
C CYS A 377 -6.57 -9.07 -18.45
N TYR A 378 -6.73 -7.91 -17.81
CA TYR A 378 -5.81 -6.82 -18.11
C TYR A 378 -4.39 -7.17 -17.68
N SER A 379 -4.16 -7.64 -16.45
CA SER A 379 -2.84 -8.04 -16.00
C SER A 379 -2.90 -9.22 -15.05
N ALA A 380 -2.56 -10.41 -15.54
CA ALA A 380 -2.78 -11.70 -14.88
C ALA A 380 -2.08 -11.91 -13.52
N HIS A 381 -1.32 -10.94 -13.02
CA HIS A 381 -0.60 -11.09 -11.75
C HIS A 381 -1.54 -11.30 -10.56
N GLY A 382 -2.62 -10.52 -10.47
CA GLY A 382 -3.56 -10.56 -9.34
C GLY A 382 -4.49 -11.77 -9.42
N GLU A 383 -5.05 -11.99 -10.60
CA GLU A 383 -5.96 -13.07 -10.97
C GLU A 383 -5.27 -14.42 -10.79
N ASN A 384 -4.06 -14.59 -11.35
CA ASN A 384 -3.30 -15.84 -11.18
C ASN A 384 -2.89 -16.06 -9.71
N HIS A 385 -2.63 -15.00 -8.95
CA HIS A 385 -2.35 -15.13 -7.53
C HIS A 385 -3.59 -15.65 -6.80
N TRP A 386 -4.75 -15.04 -7.02
CA TRP A 386 -5.97 -15.39 -6.30
C TRP A 386 -6.60 -16.71 -6.75
N MET A 387 -6.54 -17.07 -8.03
CA MET A 387 -6.95 -18.40 -8.50
C MET A 387 -6.14 -19.50 -7.78
N ARG A 388 -4.80 -19.36 -7.72
CA ARG A 388 -3.94 -20.32 -7.03
C ARG A 388 -4.18 -20.34 -5.52
N MET A 389 -4.30 -19.16 -4.90
CA MET A 389 -4.54 -19.06 -3.45
C MET A 389 -5.90 -19.67 -3.06
N SER A 390 -6.94 -19.45 -3.86
CA SER A 390 -8.26 -20.03 -3.62
C SER A 390 -8.25 -21.54 -3.79
N ALA A 391 -7.62 -22.07 -4.85
CA ALA A 391 -7.40 -23.50 -5.03
C ALA A 391 -6.67 -24.12 -3.82
N GLN A 392 -5.54 -23.53 -3.42
CA GLN A 392 -4.75 -24.01 -2.29
C GLN A 392 -5.53 -24.00 -0.96
N ARG A 393 -6.39 -22.99 -0.75
CA ARG A 393 -7.12 -22.83 0.51
C ARG A 393 -8.37 -23.69 0.60
N PHE A 394 -9.03 -23.97 -0.53
CA PHE A 394 -10.41 -24.45 -0.52
C PHE A 394 -10.65 -25.77 -1.26
N HIS A 395 -9.76 -26.21 -2.16
CA HIS A 395 -9.95 -27.41 -2.99
C HIS A 395 -10.31 -28.66 -2.19
N GLU A 396 -9.57 -28.95 -1.13
CA GLU A 396 -9.76 -30.17 -0.32
C GLU A 396 -11.13 -30.27 0.37
N HIS A 397 -11.83 -29.14 0.55
CA HIS A 397 -13.01 -29.06 1.42
C HIS A 397 -14.26 -28.46 0.76
N THR A 398 -14.17 -28.00 -0.49
CA THR A 398 -15.27 -27.32 -1.19
C THR A 398 -15.42 -27.88 -2.60
N PRO A 399 -16.52 -28.61 -2.90
CA PRO A 399 -16.83 -29.05 -4.25
C PRO A 399 -16.88 -27.88 -5.25
N GLY A 400 -16.42 -28.11 -6.47
CA GLY A 400 -16.35 -27.10 -7.53
C GLY A 400 -15.08 -26.23 -7.52
N VAL A 401 -14.32 -26.21 -6.41
CA VAL A 401 -13.01 -25.54 -6.39
C VAL A 401 -11.96 -26.42 -7.09
N PRO A 402 -11.21 -25.92 -8.08
CA PRO A 402 -10.17 -26.67 -8.77
C PRO A 402 -8.96 -26.96 -7.88
N SER A 403 -8.20 -27.98 -8.25
CA SER A 403 -6.85 -28.21 -7.74
C SER A 403 -5.89 -27.12 -8.23
N VAL A 404 -4.75 -26.98 -7.54
CA VAL A 404 -3.71 -26.03 -7.96
C VAL A 404 -3.13 -26.44 -9.33
N GLU A 405 -3.11 -27.73 -9.61
CA GLU A 405 -2.68 -28.31 -10.88
C GLU A 405 -3.62 -27.91 -12.03
N GLU A 406 -4.94 -27.99 -11.84
CA GLU A 406 -5.93 -27.55 -12.83
C GLU A 406 -5.84 -26.04 -13.10
N VAL A 407 -5.71 -25.23 -12.03
CA VAL A 407 -5.48 -23.79 -12.18
C VAL A 407 -4.21 -23.52 -12.98
N ASN A 408 -3.11 -24.19 -12.64
CA ASN A 408 -1.86 -24.03 -13.37
C ASN A 408 -1.95 -24.51 -14.83
N ALA A 409 -2.73 -25.55 -15.12
CA ALA A 409 -2.94 -26.01 -16.48
C ALA A 409 -3.69 -24.95 -17.32
N PHE A 410 -4.73 -24.33 -16.75
CA PHE A 410 -5.49 -23.28 -17.42
C PHE A 410 -4.68 -22.00 -17.65
N ILE A 411 -4.04 -21.46 -16.61
CA ILE A 411 -3.32 -20.18 -16.73
C ILE A 411 -2.04 -20.27 -17.59
N ASN A 412 -1.49 -21.48 -17.79
CA ASN A 412 -0.38 -21.73 -18.70
C ASN A 412 -0.86 -22.19 -20.08
N SER A 413 -2.17 -22.29 -20.30
CA SER A 413 -2.73 -22.54 -21.62
C SER A 413 -2.60 -21.29 -22.50
N GLY A 414 -2.72 -21.47 -23.82
CA GLY A 414 -2.85 -20.33 -24.74
C GLY A 414 -4.22 -19.65 -24.67
N GLU A 415 -5.13 -20.14 -23.83
CA GLU A 415 -6.53 -19.70 -23.72
C GLU A 415 -6.73 -18.72 -22.54
N TRP A 416 -5.71 -18.51 -21.71
CA TRP A 416 -5.68 -17.45 -20.70
C TRP A 416 -4.70 -16.36 -21.12
N VAL A 417 -5.23 -15.22 -21.55
CA VAL A 417 -4.46 -14.17 -22.23
C VAL A 417 -4.27 -12.97 -21.30
N ASP A 418 -3.01 -12.65 -21.00
CA ASP A 418 -2.61 -11.45 -20.26
C ASP A 418 -2.46 -10.27 -21.22
N MET A 419 -3.46 -9.39 -21.25
CA MET A 419 -3.48 -8.23 -22.14
C MET A 419 -2.31 -7.28 -21.91
N PHE A 420 -1.83 -7.12 -20.68
CA PHE A 420 -0.73 -6.22 -20.35
C PHE A 420 0.61 -6.71 -20.92
N VAL A 421 0.80 -8.02 -21.09
CA VAL A 421 1.94 -8.55 -21.86
C VAL A 421 1.89 -8.09 -23.31
N HIS A 422 0.71 -8.14 -23.94
CA HIS A 422 0.53 -7.65 -25.31
C HIS A 422 0.67 -6.13 -25.41
N VAL A 423 0.11 -5.37 -24.47
CA VAL A 423 0.28 -3.90 -24.41
C VAL A 423 1.75 -3.54 -24.31
N LYS A 424 2.50 -4.12 -23.36
CA LYS A 424 3.94 -3.87 -23.19
C LYS A 424 4.79 -4.24 -24.40
N LYS A 425 4.40 -5.27 -25.13
CA LYS A 425 5.11 -5.69 -26.34
C LYS A 425 4.94 -4.66 -27.47
N ASN A 426 3.77 -4.04 -27.56
CA ASN A 426 3.36 -3.23 -28.70
C ASN A 426 3.42 -1.73 -28.45
N PHE A 427 3.55 -1.26 -27.21
CA PHE A 427 3.54 0.17 -26.90
C PHE A 427 4.62 0.56 -25.89
N ASP A 428 5.10 1.79 -26.06
CA ASP A 428 5.73 2.58 -25.02
C ASP A 428 4.87 3.80 -24.70
N GLY A 429 4.94 4.31 -23.47
CA GLY A 429 4.12 5.46 -23.05
C GLY A 429 4.75 6.24 -21.91
N PRO A 430 4.79 7.59 -21.97
CA PRO A 430 5.42 8.40 -20.94
C PRO A 430 4.68 8.39 -19.59
N TYR A 431 3.40 7.99 -19.59
CA TYR A 431 2.54 7.93 -18.39
C TYR A 431 2.42 6.52 -17.80
N GLY A 432 3.13 5.54 -18.36
CA GLY A 432 2.95 4.12 -18.06
C GLY A 432 1.90 3.49 -18.96
N LEU A 433 1.61 2.21 -18.68
CA LEU A 433 0.77 1.36 -19.52
C LEU A 433 -0.31 0.68 -18.66
N SER A 434 -0.87 1.37 -17.67
CA SER A 434 -1.98 0.81 -16.87
C SER A 434 -3.28 0.83 -17.65
N LEU A 435 -4.29 0.06 -17.21
CA LEU A 435 -5.61 0.02 -17.84
C LEU A 435 -6.21 1.42 -17.95
N LYS A 436 -6.18 2.18 -16.84
CA LYS A 436 -6.62 3.58 -16.79
C LYS A 436 -5.85 4.54 -17.71
N THR A 437 -4.67 4.15 -18.21
CA THR A 437 -3.90 4.94 -19.19
C THR A 437 -4.26 4.53 -20.63
N VAL A 438 -4.41 3.23 -20.88
CA VAL A 438 -4.57 2.67 -22.23
C VAL A 438 -6.04 2.67 -22.69
N ALA A 439 -6.99 2.33 -21.81
CA ALA A 439 -8.40 2.22 -22.19
C ALA A 439 -9.02 3.53 -22.74
N PRO A 440 -8.65 4.73 -22.24
CA PRO A 440 -9.10 5.97 -22.87
C PRO A 440 -8.61 6.15 -24.30
N GLN A 441 -7.45 5.60 -24.67
CA GLN A 441 -6.98 5.60 -26.05
C GLN A 441 -7.79 4.65 -26.94
N ALA A 442 -8.39 3.63 -26.33
CA ALA A 442 -9.36 2.73 -26.96
C ALA A 442 -10.81 3.28 -26.95
N GLY A 443 -11.02 4.52 -26.48
CA GLY A 443 -12.33 5.17 -26.43
C GLY A 443 -13.19 4.84 -25.20
N PHE A 444 -12.67 4.06 -24.25
CA PHE A 444 -13.38 3.75 -23.00
C PHE A 444 -13.16 4.83 -21.94
N ASN A 445 -14.23 5.29 -21.31
CA ASN A 445 -14.18 6.26 -20.22
C ASN A 445 -15.07 5.76 -19.08
N TRP A 446 -14.53 5.71 -17.87
CA TRP A 446 -15.29 5.37 -16.67
C TRP A 446 -16.33 6.47 -16.38
N GLU A 447 -17.59 6.09 -16.17
CA GLU A 447 -18.67 7.04 -15.86
C GLU A 447 -18.59 7.53 -14.41
N GLN A 448 -18.17 6.66 -13.50
CA GLN A 448 -17.86 7.01 -12.12
C GLN A 448 -16.45 7.61 -12.08
N GLY A 449 -16.27 8.74 -11.39
CA GLY A 449 -15.01 9.51 -11.37
C GLY A 449 -13.80 8.78 -10.76
N ASP A 450 -13.10 9.42 -9.82
CA ASP A 450 -11.84 8.92 -9.24
C ASP A 450 -12.00 7.69 -8.29
N PHE A 451 -12.88 6.72 -8.60
CA PHE A 451 -12.95 5.48 -7.84
C PHE A 451 -11.69 4.64 -8.13
N ASP A 452 -10.83 4.53 -7.12
CA ASP A 452 -9.54 3.85 -7.21
C ASP A 452 -9.43 2.66 -6.25
N GLY A 453 -8.29 1.95 -6.28
CA GLY A 453 -8.07 0.78 -5.43
C GLY A 453 -8.03 1.09 -3.93
N GLU A 454 -7.77 2.33 -3.48
CA GLU A 454 -7.87 2.70 -2.07
C GLU A 454 -9.35 2.90 -1.68
N GLU A 455 -10.15 3.48 -2.58
CA GLU A 455 -11.60 3.61 -2.43
C GLU A 455 -12.33 2.27 -2.49
N SER A 456 -11.92 1.33 -3.36
CA SER A 456 -12.53 0.00 -3.46
C SER A 456 -12.35 -0.81 -2.17
N VAL A 457 -11.16 -0.74 -1.54
CA VAL A 457 -10.90 -1.34 -0.22
C VAL A 457 -11.83 -0.73 0.84
N ASN A 458 -12.05 0.58 0.82
CA ASN A 458 -12.96 1.23 1.77
C ASN A 458 -14.43 0.85 1.52
N ALA A 459 -14.87 0.91 0.27
CA ALA A 459 -16.20 0.49 -0.14
C ALA A 459 -16.46 -0.96 0.29
N ARG A 460 -15.46 -1.86 0.18
CA ARG A 460 -15.61 -3.22 0.66
C ARG A 460 -15.83 -3.32 2.17
N ARG A 461 -15.11 -2.53 2.97
CA ARG A 461 -15.32 -2.49 4.42
C ARG A 461 -16.77 -2.10 4.77
N VAL A 462 -17.33 -1.15 4.02
CA VAL A 462 -18.73 -0.69 4.18
C VAL A 462 -19.71 -1.75 3.67
N ALA A 463 -19.42 -2.39 2.53
CA ALA A 463 -20.28 -3.37 1.87
C ALA A 463 -20.60 -4.64 2.69
N ILE A 464 -19.78 -4.95 3.70
CA ILE A 464 -20.03 -6.05 4.66
C ILE A 464 -21.23 -5.74 5.59
N GLY A 465 -21.60 -4.46 5.74
CA GLY A 465 -22.78 -4.03 6.49
C GLY A 465 -24.09 -4.50 5.84
N ILE A 466 -25.22 -4.14 6.47
CA ILE A 466 -26.57 -4.51 6.01
C ILE A 466 -27.49 -3.31 5.77
N ASP A 467 -26.98 -2.09 5.94
CA ASP A 467 -27.73 -0.86 5.79
C ASP A 467 -27.71 -0.34 4.33
N GLU A 468 -28.45 0.75 4.08
CA GLU A 468 -28.51 1.36 2.75
C GLU A 468 -27.13 1.80 2.25
N THR A 469 -26.26 2.26 3.16
CA THR A 469 -24.86 2.62 2.85
C THR A 469 -24.09 1.41 2.33
N ALA A 470 -24.24 0.25 2.97
CA ALA A 470 -23.64 -0.99 2.49
C ALA A 470 -24.17 -1.41 1.12
N MET A 471 -25.48 -1.29 0.88
CA MET A 471 -26.07 -1.64 -0.42
C MET A 471 -25.55 -0.75 -1.55
N ARG A 472 -25.43 0.56 -1.32
CA ARG A 472 -24.80 1.48 -2.28
C ARG A 472 -23.33 1.16 -2.53
N ALA A 473 -22.58 0.82 -1.48
CA ALA A 473 -21.19 0.41 -1.63
C ALA A 473 -21.04 -0.89 -2.45
N ARG A 474 -22.00 -1.83 -2.35
CA ARG A 474 -22.03 -3.04 -3.18
C ARG A 474 -22.25 -2.72 -4.66
N GLU A 475 -23.23 -1.87 -4.95
CA GLU A 475 -23.52 -1.41 -6.31
C GLU A 475 -22.30 -0.71 -6.93
N MET A 476 -21.67 0.20 -6.19
CA MET A 476 -20.44 0.87 -6.65
C MET A 476 -19.31 -0.12 -6.98
N LEU A 477 -19.10 -1.14 -6.15
CA LEU A 477 -18.06 -2.15 -6.39
C LEU A 477 -18.36 -3.03 -7.61
N LEU A 478 -19.63 -3.37 -7.82
CA LEU A 478 -20.05 -4.14 -9.00
C LEU A 478 -19.91 -3.32 -10.27
N THR A 479 -20.32 -2.05 -10.26
CA THR A 479 -20.12 -1.15 -11.41
C THR A 479 -18.64 -0.96 -11.70
N TYR A 480 -17.81 -0.74 -10.68
CA TYR A 480 -16.38 -0.56 -10.84
C TYR A 480 -15.72 -1.76 -11.53
N ASN A 481 -16.02 -2.98 -11.06
CA ASN A 481 -15.48 -4.18 -11.67
C ASN A 481 -16.04 -4.43 -13.08
N ALA A 482 -17.33 -4.17 -13.31
CA ALA A 482 -17.91 -4.23 -14.66
C ALA A 482 -17.20 -3.27 -15.63
N ASP A 483 -16.94 -2.04 -15.21
CA ASP A 483 -16.20 -1.05 -16.00
C ASP A 483 -14.77 -1.54 -16.33
N ASP A 484 -14.04 -2.13 -15.36
CA ASP A 484 -12.68 -2.63 -15.59
C ASP A 484 -12.64 -3.84 -16.55
N VAL A 485 -13.67 -4.71 -16.49
CA VAL A 485 -13.84 -5.78 -17.49
C VAL A 485 -14.12 -5.20 -18.88
N GLN A 486 -15.04 -4.24 -18.99
CA GLN A 486 -15.40 -3.61 -20.26
C GLN A 486 -14.25 -2.76 -20.84
N ALA A 487 -13.45 -2.13 -19.98
CA ALA A 487 -12.24 -1.42 -20.38
C ALA A 487 -11.21 -2.40 -20.98
N THR A 488 -11.07 -3.60 -20.41
CA THR A 488 -10.21 -4.66 -20.94
C THR A 488 -10.67 -5.11 -22.33
N LEU A 489 -11.97 -5.34 -22.51
CA LEU A 489 -12.59 -5.62 -23.81
C LEU A 489 -12.29 -4.49 -24.82
N ALA A 490 -12.49 -3.24 -24.43
CA ALA A 490 -12.25 -2.09 -25.32
C ALA A 490 -10.80 -2.04 -25.80
N VAL A 491 -9.83 -2.26 -24.90
CA VAL A 491 -8.40 -2.34 -25.26
C VAL A 491 -8.14 -3.52 -26.21
N ARG A 492 -8.75 -4.68 -25.97
CA ARG A 492 -8.60 -5.87 -26.81
C ARG A 492 -9.11 -5.63 -28.23
N GLU A 493 -10.31 -5.08 -28.39
CA GLU A 493 -10.86 -4.76 -29.71
C GLU A 493 -10.02 -3.70 -30.42
N TRP A 494 -9.68 -2.62 -29.72
CA TRP A 494 -8.86 -1.54 -30.27
C TRP A 494 -7.48 -2.00 -30.72
N MET A 495 -6.79 -2.85 -29.95
CA MET A 495 -5.51 -3.44 -30.37
C MET A 495 -5.68 -4.41 -31.55
N SER A 496 -6.82 -5.11 -31.64
CA SER A 496 -7.13 -6.00 -32.76
C SER A 496 -7.29 -5.24 -34.07
N ASP A 497 -7.82 -4.02 -33.98
CA ASP A 497 -7.93 -3.06 -35.09
C ASP A 497 -6.61 -2.30 -35.38
N ASN A 498 -5.49 -2.83 -34.89
CA ASN A 498 -4.15 -2.24 -35.00
C ASN A 498 -4.04 -0.86 -34.31
N ALA A 499 -4.76 -0.63 -33.21
CA ALA A 499 -4.71 0.58 -32.39
C ALA A 499 -4.79 1.89 -33.20
N PRO A 500 -5.92 2.13 -33.89
CA PRO A 500 -6.08 3.31 -34.72
C PRO A 500 -5.87 4.60 -33.91
N GLY A 501 -5.21 5.58 -34.53
CA GLY A 501 -4.94 6.89 -33.92
C GLY A 501 -3.66 6.96 -33.08
N VAL A 502 -2.97 5.83 -32.83
CA VAL A 502 -1.69 5.84 -32.10
C VAL A 502 -0.51 6.12 -33.04
N PRO A 503 0.33 7.14 -32.75
CA PRO A 503 1.56 7.37 -33.49
C PRO A 503 2.52 6.17 -33.40
N ARG A 504 3.29 5.89 -34.45
CA ARG A 504 4.30 4.83 -34.47
C ARG A 504 5.68 5.37 -34.07
N LEU A 505 6.46 4.54 -33.38
CA LEU A 505 7.89 4.81 -33.08
C LEU A 505 8.78 4.78 -34.33
#